data_AF-G6AFT8-F1
#
_entry.id   AF-G6AFT8-F1
#
_cell.length_a   1.000
_cell.length_b   1.000
_cell.length_c   1.000
_cell.angle_alpha   90.00
_cell.angle_beta   90.00
_cell.angle_gamma   90.00
#
_symmetry.space_group_name_H-M   'P 1'
#
loop_
_entity.id
_entity.type
_entity.pdbx_description
1 polymer ?
#
loop_
_entity_poly.entity_id
_entity_poly.type
_entity_poly.pdbx_seq_one_letter_code
_entity_poly.pdbx_strand_id
1 'polypeptide(L)'
;MKIEVKKILSIVLLSLVYILVTTFVQYRYKNSFDIGEGILYFYSNTLYTLGFIITFLIYGTPMIRKWISSFIGVVFIVWYLCIWIDCINYMPYEAPFYIVFGFLIFITEMIFLCFLYKKNSVKKLRQ
;
A
#
# COMPACT_ATOMS: atom_id res chain seq x y z
N MET A 1 20.55 3.41 13.33
CA MET A 1 19.99 3.16 11.98
C MET A 1 19.50 4.46 11.35
N LYS A 2 19.98 4.79 10.14
CA LYS A 2 19.57 5.99 9.38
C LYS A 2 18.06 5.95 9.11
N ILE A 3 17.42 7.12 8.99
CA ILE A 3 15.96 7.21 8.77
C ILE A 3 15.53 6.49 7.49
N GLU A 4 16.33 6.63 6.43
CA GLU A 4 16.06 6.00 5.12
C GLU A 4 15.99 4.47 5.23
N VAL A 5 16.84 3.87 6.08
CA VAL A 5 16.82 2.41 6.31
C VAL A 5 15.57 1.99 7.07
N LYS A 6 15.11 2.79 8.05
CA LYS A 6 13.84 2.53 8.77
C LYS A 6 12.64 2.61 7.84
N LYS A 7 12.64 3.58 6.93
CA LYS A 7 11.62 3.77 5.91
C LYS A 7 11.56 2.56 4.97
N ILE A 8 12.69 2.18 4.36
CA ILE A 8 12.75 1.03 3.45
C ILE A 8 12.28 -0.24 4.16
N LEU A 9 12.70 -0.47 5.40
CA LEU A 9 12.30 -1.65 6.16
C LEU A 9 10.78 -1.67 6.44
N SER A 10 10.17 -0.51 6.72
CA SER A 10 8.71 -0.39 6.88
C SER A 10 7.97 -0.77 5.61
N ILE A 11 8.36 -0.16 4.48
CA ILE A 11 7.75 -0.40 3.17
C ILE A 11 7.82 -1.89 2.80
N VAL A 12 9.00 -2.51 2.97
CA VAL A 12 9.19 -3.94 2.68
C VAL A 12 8.31 -4.80 3.60
N LEU A 13 8.28 -4.52 4.90
CA LEU A 13 7.55 -5.34 5.86
C LEU A 13 6.03 -5.24 5.64
N LEU A 14 5.50 -4.04 5.40
CA LEU A 14 4.07 -3.86 5.08
C LEU A 14 3.70 -4.45 3.71
N SER A 15 4.58 -4.38 2.72
CA SER A 15 4.37 -5.05 1.43
C SER A 15 4.31 -6.58 1.59
N LEU A 16 5.18 -7.16 2.41
CA LEU A 16 5.16 -8.59 2.71
C LEU A 16 3.88 -9.00 3.44
N VAL A 17 3.46 -8.22 4.45
CA VAL A 17 2.19 -8.46 5.15
C VAL A 17 1.01 -8.39 4.19
N TYR A 18 1.00 -7.40 3.29
CA TYR A 18 -0.04 -7.28 2.28
C TYR A 18 -0.11 -8.54 1.38
N ILE A 19 1.03 -8.96 0.81
CA ILE A 19 1.10 -10.12 -0.08
C ILE A 19 0.67 -11.40 0.66
N LEU A 20 1.17 -11.64 1.87
CA LEU A 20 0.85 -12.86 2.63
C LEU A 20 -0.64 -12.96 2.94
N VAL A 21 -1.24 -11.88 3.42
CA VAL A 21 -2.65 -11.87 3.81
C VAL A 21 -3.55 -11.97 2.58
N THR A 22 -3.25 -11.23 1.50
CA THR A 22 -4.03 -11.31 0.25
C THR A 22 -3.92 -12.69 -0.40
N THR A 23 -2.74 -13.32 -0.37
CA THR A 23 -2.55 -14.69 -0.87
C THR A 23 -3.35 -15.70 -0.05
N PHE A 24 -3.40 -15.54 1.28
CA PHE A 24 -4.22 -16.39 2.14
C PHE A 24 -5.72 -16.25 1.84
N VAL A 25 -6.20 -15.02 1.61
CA VAL A 25 -7.60 -14.73 1.26
C VAL A 25 -7.94 -15.33 -0.11
N GLN A 26 -7.08 -15.14 -1.12
CA GLN A 26 -7.23 -15.81 -2.42
C GLN A 26 -7.33 -17.32 -2.25
N TYR A 27 -6.41 -17.94 -1.53
CA TYR A 27 -6.44 -19.39 -1.31
C TYR A 27 -7.75 -19.87 -0.68
N ARG A 28 -8.34 -19.06 0.21
CA ARG A 28 -9.53 -19.45 0.97
C ARG A 28 -10.85 -19.22 0.24
N TYR A 29 -10.94 -18.18 -0.58
CA TYR A 29 -12.21 -17.71 -1.17
C TYR A 29 -12.29 -17.84 -2.68
N LYS A 30 -11.17 -18.13 -3.36
CA LYS A 30 -11.13 -18.31 -4.81
C LYS A 30 -12.11 -19.40 -5.24
N ASN A 31 -13.15 -18.98 -5.95
CA ASN A 31 -14.27 -19.84 -6.35
C ASN A 31 -13.95 -20.72 -7.57
N SER A 32 -12.99 -20.35 -8.42
CA SER A 32 -12.60 -21.15 -9.58
C SER A 32 -11.16 -20.89 -10.01
N PHE A 33 -10.51 -21.83 -10.69
CA PHE A 33 -9.17 -21.64 -11.26
C PHE A 33 -9.26 -20.97 -12.64
N ASP A 34 -9.79 -19.76 -12.71
CA ASP A 34 -9.79 -18.96 -13.94
C ASP A 34 -8.47 -18.18 -14.07
N ILE A 35 -7.94 -18.19 -15.29
CA ILE A 35 -6.74 -17.43 -15.69
C ILE A 35 -7.01 -15.93 -15.56
N GLY A 36 -8.24 -15.49 -15.84
CA GLY A 36 -8.65 -14.09 -15.70
C GLY A 36 -8.53 -13.57 -14.27
N GLU A 37 -9.02 -14.34 -13.30
CA GLU A 37 -8.89 -14.02 -11.87
C GLU A 37 -7.40 -14.01 -11.45
N GLY A 38 -6.61 -14.96 -11.95
CA GLY A 38 -5.16 -14.99 -11.72
C GLY A 38 -4.44 -13.71 -12.17
N ILE A 39 -4.78 -13.20 -13.36
CA ILE A 39 -4.22 -11.95 -13.89
C ILE A 39 -4.68 -10.75 -13.05
N LEU A 40 -5.96 -10.71 -12.68
CA LEU A 40 -6.53 -9.64 -11.84
C LEU A 40 -5.81 -9.54 -10.50
N TYR A 41 -5.63 -10.67 -9.81
CA TYR A 41 -4.91 -10.74 -8.54
C TYR A 41 -3.45 -10.29 -8.67
N PHE A 42 -2.75 -10.77 -9.70
CA PHE A 42 -1.36 -10.41 -9.95
C PHE A 42 -1.23 -8.91 -10.24
N TYR A 43 -2.11 -8.37 -11.10
CA TYR A 43 -2.13 -6.96 -11.45
C TYR A 43 -2.45 -6.08 -10.24
N SER A 44 -3.45 -6.46 -9.44
CA SER A 44 -3.83 -5.77 -8.21
C SER A 44 -2.71 -5.75 -7.17
N ASN A 45 -2.05 -6.89 -6.94
CA ASN A 45 -0.91 -6.96 -6.02
C ASN A 45 0.28 -6.14 -6.53
N THR A 46 0.53 -6.14 -7.84
CA THR A 46 1.59 -5.35 -8.47
C THR A 46 1.31 -3.85 -8.37
N LEU A 47 0.08 -3.43 -8.68
CA LEU A 47 -0.36 -2.04 -8.59
C LEU A 47 -0.23 -1.52 -7.16
N TYR A 48 -0.67 -2.32 -6.19
CA TYR A 48 -0.59 -1.98 -4.79
C TYR A 48 0.85 -1.85 -4.30
N THR A 49 1.67 -2.88 -4.54
CA THR A 49 3.06 -2.92 -4.06
C THR A 49 3.94 -1.87 -4.74
N LEU A 50 3.92 -1.78 -6.08
CA LEU A 50 4.72 -0.78 -6.80
C LEU A 50 4.21 0.64 -6.55
N GLY A 51 2.89 0.85 -6.56
CA GLY A 51 2.29 2.14 -6.27
C GLY A 51 2.69 2.64 -4.88
N PHE A 52 2.73 1.74 -3.89
CA PHE A 52 3.11 2.09 -2.52
C PHE A 52 4.60 2.32 -2.37
N ILE A 53 5.44 1.45 -2.95
CA ILE A 53 6.89 1.64 -2.93
C ILE A 53 7.25 3.01 -3.53
N ILE A 54 6.71 3.36 -4.70
CA ILE A 54 6.98 4.65 -5.36
C ILE A 54 6.49 5.80 -4.49
N THR A 55 5.25 5.74 -4.00
CA THR A 55 4.64 6.78 -3.16
C THR A 55 5.47 7.06 -1.92
N PHE A 56 5.85 6.02 -1.18
CA PHE A 56 6.53 6.14 0.10
C PHE A 56 8.03 6.41 -0.02
N LEU A 57 8.69 5.96 -1.09
CA LEU A 57 10.09 6.35 -1.34
C LEU A 57 10.26 7.86 -1.49
N ILE A 58 9.31 8.52 -2.16
CA ILE A 58 9.32 9.97 -2.39
C ILE A 58 8.99 10.75 -1.11
N TYR A 59 8.33 10.12 -0.12
CA TYR A 59 7.98 10.75 1.14
C TYR A 59 9.23 11.19 1.95
N GLY A 60 9.22 12.45 2.41
CA GLY A 60 10.30 13.03 3.22
C GLY A 60 11.40 13.79 2.45
N THR A 61 11.28 13.91 1.13
CA THR A 61 12.10 14.82 0.29
C THR A 61 11.51 16.25 0.35
N PRO A 62 12.20 17.34 -0.10
CA PRO A 62 11.77 18.73 0.19
C PRO A 62 10.31 19.03 -0.17
N MET A 63 9.71 20.02 0.50
CA MET A 63 8.27 20.29 0.62
C MET A 63 7.41 20.03 -0.64
N ILE A 64 7.89 20.40 -1.83
CA ILE A 64 7.22 20.17 -3.12
C ILE A 64 7.04 18.67 -3.44
N ARG A 65 8.04 17.84 -3.14
CA ARG A 65 8.01 16.40 -3.40
C ARG A 65 7.10 15.63 -2.44
N LYS A 66 6.81 16.18 -1.24
CA LYS A 66 5.84 15.60 -0.31
C LYS A 66 4.42 15.65 -0.88
N TRP A 67 4.05 16.77 -1.50
CA TRP A 67 2.76 16.93 -2.17
C TRP A 67 2.64 16.04 -3.40
N ILE A 68 3.72 15.94 -4.20
CA ILE A 68 3.78 15.03 -5.35
C ILE A 68 3.62 13.57 -4.91
N SER A 69 4.33 13.14 -3.86
CA SER A 69 4.17 11.81 -3.25
C SER A 69 2.72 11.56 -2.84
N SER A 70 2.09 12.51 -2.14
CA SER A 70 0.69 12.37 -1.72
C SER A 70 -0.27 12.27 -2.91
N PHE A 71 -0.05 13.07 -3.97
CA PHE A 71 -0.89 13.03 -5.17
C PHE A 71 -0.75 11.70 -5.91
N ILE A 72 0.47 11.23 -6.11
CA ILE A 72 0.75 9.91 -6.73
C ILE A 72 0.10 8.79 -5.92
N GLY A 73 0.20 8.84 -4.59
CA GLY A 73 -0.45 7.87 -3.70
C GLY A 73 -1.97 7.85 -3.86
N VAL A 74 -2.61 9.02 -3.94
CA VAL A 74 -4.05 9.13 -4.18
C VAL A 74 -4.44 8.52 -5.53
N VAL A 75 -3.68 8.79 -6.59
CA VAL A 75 -3.94 8.22 -7.93
C VAL A 75 -3.89 6.69 -7.89
N PHE A 76 -2.86 6.11 -7.25
CA PHE A 76 -2.75 4.65 -7.13
C PHE A 76 -3.87 4.02 -6.30
N ILE A 77 -4.30 4.67 -5.21
CA ILE A 77 -5.42 4.18 -4.39
C ILE A 77 -6.74 4.23 -5.16
N VAL A 78 -7.00 5.34 -5.87
CA VAL A 78 -8.22 5.47 -6.68
C VAL A 78 -8.24 4.40 -7.76
N TRP A 79 -7.12 4.19 -8.45
CA TRP A 79 -7.00 3.13 -9.44
C TRP A 79 -7.27 1.75 -8.81
N TYR A 80 -6.63 1.46 -7.68
CA TYR A 80 -6.81 0.20 -6.96
C TYR A 80 -8.26 -0.01 -6.54
N LEU A 81 -8.94 1.04 -6.07
CA LEU A 81 -10.35 1.01 -5.71
C LEU A 81 -11.24 0.66 -6.90
N CYS A 82 -11.05 1.34 -8.03
CA CYS A 82 -11.86 1.12 -9.22
C CYS A 82 -11.83 -0.35 -9.64
N ILE A 83 -10.65 -0.97 -9.64
CA ILE A 83 -10.48 -2.39 -9.98
C ILE A 83 -11.39 -3.28 -9.12
N TRP A 84 -11.36 -3.10 -7.80
CA TRP A 84 -12.10 -3.98 -6.89
C TRP A 84 -13.59 -3.64 -6.78
N ILE A 85 -13.96 -2.37 -6.98
CA ILE A 85 -15.37 -1.97 -7.05
C ILE A 85 -16.05 -2.62 -8.26
N ASP A 86 -15.38 -2.65 -9.42
CA ASP A 86 -15.90 -3.30 -10.62
C ASP A 86 -16.13 -4.81 -10.40
N CYS A 87 -15.33 -5.43 -9.53
CA CYS A 87 -15.43 -6.85 -9.20
C CYS A 87 -16.38 -7.15 -8.03
N ILE A 88 -16.99 -6.15 -7.37
CA ILE A 88 -17.69 -6.36 -6.09
C ILE A 88 -18.89 -7.30 -6.18
N ASN A 89 -19.58 -7.30 -7.32
CA ASN A 89 -20.75 -8.15 -7.56
C ASN A 89 -20.37 -9.60 -7.91
N TYR A 90 -19.17 -9.80 -8.46
CA TYR A 90 -18.67 -11.11 -8.90
C TYR A 90 -17.84 -11.80 -7.81
N MET A 91 -17.16 -11.03 -6.97
CA MET A 91 -16.27 -11.49 -5.90
C MET A 91 -16.66 -10.87 -4.56
N PRO A 92 -17.85 -11.21 -4.01
CA PRO A 92 -18.47 -10.48 -2.90
C PRO A 92 -17.71 -10.58 -1.56
N TYR A 93 -16.79 -11.53 -1.41
CA TYR A 93 -15.97 -11.65 -0.20
C TYR A 93 -14.57 -11.05 -0.38
N GLU A 94 -13.98 -11.24 -1.55
CA GLU A 94 -12.61 -10.82 -1.82
C GLU A 94 -12.55 -9.34 -2.12
N ALA A 95 -13.39 -8.83 -3.02
CA ALA A 95 -13.39 -7.41 -3.39
C ALA A 95 -13.48 -6.46 -2.18
N PRO A 96 -14.46 -6.60 -1.26
CA PRO A 96 -14.49 -5.75 -0.08
C PRO A 96 -13.29 -5.98 0.85
N PHE A 97 -12.77 -7.21 0.94
CA PHE A 97 -11.55 -7.48 1.70
C PHE A 97 -10.36 -6.70 1.15
N TYR A 98 -10.13 -6.76 -0.16
CA TYR A 98 -9.04 -6.03 -0.81
C TYR A 98 -9.19 -4.53 -0.64
N ILE A 99 -10.40 -3.98 -0.81
CA ILE A 99 -10.67 -2.57 -0.58
C ILE A 99 -10.29 -2.17 0.86
N VAL A 100 -10.87 -2.84 1.87
CA VAL A 100 -10.67 -2.48 3.28
C VAL A 100 -9.22 -2.68 3.71
N PHE A 101 -8.64 -3.82 3.39
CA PHE A 101 -7.28 -4.17 3.80
C PHE A 101 -6.24 -3.31 3.09
N GLY A 102 -6.45 -3.04 1.79
CA GLY A 102 -5.62 -2.14 1.00
C GLY A 102 -5.58 -0.73 1.60
N PHE A 103 -6.73 -0.18 2.00
CA PHE A 103 -6.80 1.11 2.69
C PHE A 103 -6.11 1.09 4.06
N LEU A 104 -6.33 0.05 4.83
CA LEU A 104 -5.78 -0.06 6.18
C LEU A 104 -4.26 -0.02 6.19
N ILE A 105 -3.62 -0.76 5.29
CA ILE A 105 -2.16 -0.77 5.17
C ILE A 105 -1.63 0.59 4.66
N PHE A 106 -2.33 1.25 3.72
CA PHE A 106 -1.93 2.59 3.28
C PHE A 106 -1.93 3.61 4.43
N ILE A 107 -3.02 3.65 5.19
CA ILE A 107 -3.19 4.55 6.33
C ILE A 107 -2.11 4.24 7.39
N THR A 108 -1.87 2.96 7.66
CA THR A 108 -0.87 2.51 8.63
C THR A 108 0.54 2.99 8.26
N GLU A 109 0.95 2.82 7.00
CA GLU A 109 2.26 3.27 6.52
C GLU A 109 2.36 4.82 6.53
N MET A 110 1.31 5.53 6.13
CA MET A 110 1.26 7.00 6.21
C MET A 110 1.43 7.51 7.66
N ILE A 111 0.73 6.90 8.61
CA ILE A 111 0.85 7.24 10.04
C ILE A 111 2.27 6.94 10.53
N PHE A 112 2.80 5.77 10.22
CA PHE A 112 4.15 5.36 10.62
C PHE A 112 5.22 6.35 10.11
N LEU A 113 5.17 6.70 8.83
CA LEU A 113 6.10 7.66 8.25
C LEU A 113 5.96 9.06 8.85
N CYS A 114 4.74 9.50 9.15
CA CYS A 114 4.51 10.76 9.87
C CYS A 114 5.21 10.75 11.24
N PHE A 115 5.04 9.68 12.02
CA PHE A 115 5.72 9.51 13.31
C PHE A 115 7.25 9.45 13.16
N LEU A 116 7.76 8.71 12.18
CA LEU A 116 9.18 8.54 11.94
C LEU A 116 9.87 9.89 11.68
N TYR A 117 9.28 10.71 10.80
CA TYR A 117 9.84 12.02 10.45
C TYR A 117 9.61 13.08 11.55
N LYS A 118 8.47 13.06 12.26
CA LYS A 118 8.22 13.96 13.41
C LYS A 118 9.21 13.71 14.56
N LYS A 119 9.50 12.45 14.89
CA LYS A 119 10.48 12.09 15.93
C LYS A 119 11.88 12.59 15.61
N ASN A 120 12.23 12.66 14.32
CA ASN A 120 13.56 13.09 13.90
C ASN A 120 13.72 14.61 13.82
N SER A 121 12.65 15.36 13.49
CA SER A 121 12.70 16.83 13.59
C SER A 121 12.91 17.28 15.04
N VAL A 122 12.26 16.62 16.01
CA VAL A 122 12.44 16.91 17.44
C VAL A 122 13.86 16.59 17.92
N LYS A 123 14.49 15.52 17.41
CA LYS A 123 15.90 15.22 17.75
C LYS A 123 16.86 16.27 17.20
N LYS A 124 16.62 16.77 15.99
CA LYS A 124 17.48 17.78 15.35
C LYS A 124 17.39 19.16 16.03
N LEU A 125 16.31 19.44 16.76
CA LEU A 125 16.14 20.67 17.55
C LEU A 125 16.77 20.61 18.96
N ARG A 126 17.18 19.41 19.42
CA ARG A 126 17.80 19.20 20.75
C ARG A 126 19.32 19.00 20.68
N GLN A 127 19.90 19.08 19.49
CA GLN A 127 21.35 19.05 19.24
C GLN A 127 21.79 20.44 18.80
#